data_AF-A0A9D7ZMF8-F1
#
_entry.id   AF-A0A9D7ZMF8-F1
#
_cell.length_a   1.000
_cell.length_b   1.000
_cell.length_c   1.000
_cell.angle_alpha   90.00
_cell.angle_beta   90.00
_cell.angle_gamma   90.00
#
_symmetry.space_group_name_H-M   'P 1'
#
loop_
_entity.id
_entity.type
_entity.pdbx_description
1 polymer ?
#
loop_
_entity_poly.entity_id
_entity_poly.type
_entity_poly.pdbx_seq_one_letter_code
_entity_poly.pdbx_strand_id
1 'polypeptide(L)'
;MGKIEDQIPVDLKTAMFAKDKVKLAALRAVKSAFLLEKTKEGFSGNISDDQAQQIISKLHKQRMDAYQIYVDQKREDLANEEIEQANVLEIYLPKQLSEEELTKELKNIIDSLGASSMSDIGRVMGKAMGLLKGKADGSLISKITKELLS
;
A
#
# COMPACT_ATOMS: atom_id res chain seq x y z
N MET A 1 -7.79 -6.69 15.88
CA MET A 1 -8.31 -5.79 14.82
C MET A 1 -9.52 -6.48 14.21
N GLY A 2 -10.65 -5.79 14.02
CA GLY A 2 -11.74 -6.35 13.20
C GLY A 2 -11.34 -6.45 11.74
N LYS A 3 -12.12 -7.13 10.90
CA LYS A 3 -11.89 -7.17 9.45
C LYS A 3 -11.89 -5.74 8.91
N ILE A 4 -10.93 -5.42 8.04
CA ILE A 4 -10.76 -4.06 7.50
C ILE A 4 -12.03 -3.61 6.78
N GLU A 5 -12.65 -4.51 6.03
CA GLU A 5 -13.92 -4.26 5.34
C GLU A 5 -15.03 -3.76 6.27
N ASP A 6 -15.16 -4.34 7.46
CA ASP A 6 -16.18 -3.99 8.45
C ASP A 6 -15.84 -2.70 9.21
N GLN A 7 -14.55 -2.37 9.32
CA GLN A 7 -14.06 -1.18 10.03
C GLN A 7 -14.29 0.11 9.24
N ILE A 8 -14.11 0.07 7.91
CA ILE A 8 -14.23 1.26 7.04
C ILE A 8 -15.59 1.99 7.19
N PRO A 9 -16.76 1.32 7.21
CA PRO A 9 -18.05 1.98 7.47
C PRO A 9 -18.15 2.65 8.84
N VAL A 10 -17.57 2.05 9.88
CA VAL A 10 -17.57 2.59 11.25
C VAL A 10 -16.73 3.86 11.32
N ASP A 11 -15.55 3.83 10.71
CA ASP A 11 -14.64 4.98 10.70
C ASP A 11 -15.15 6.11 9.81
N LEU A 12 -15.86 5.78 8.71
CA LEU A 12 -16.59 6.76 7.90
C LEU A 12 -17.64 7.50 8.72
N LYS A 13 -18.45 6.78 9.49
CA LYS A 13 -19.48 7.38 10.35
C LYS A 13 -18.84 8.30 11.39
N THR A 14 -17.73 7.86 11.99
CA THR A 14 -16.97 8.65 12.97
C THR A 14 -16.41 9.93 12.34
N ALA A 15 -15.80 9.85 11.16
CA ALA A 15 -15.29 11.01 10.42
C ALA A 15 -16.41 11.99 10.03
N MET A 16 -17.59 11.48 9.65
CA MET A 16 -18.77 12.31 9.36
C MET A 16 -19.22 13.11 10.59
N PHE A 17 -19.30 12.50 11.76
CA PHE A 17 -19.68 13.20 12.99
C PHE A 17 -18.64 14.22 13.43
N ALA A 18 -17.35 13.88 13.31
CA ALA A 18 -16.24 14.77 13.62
C ALA A 18 -16.08 15.91 12.59
N LYS A 19 -16.79 15.86 11.46
CA LYS A 19 -16.61 16.77 10.30
C LYS A 19 -15.17 16.77 9.77
N ASP A 20 -14.46 15.66 9.93
CA ASP A 20 -13.11 15.45 9.44
C ASP A 20 -13.16 15.17 7.93
N LYS A 21 -12.97 16.24 7.13
CA LYS A 21 -13.10 16.17 5.67
C LYS A 21 -12.05 15.27 5.03
N VAL A 22 -10.82 15.29 5.55
CA VAL A 22 -9.68 14.53 5.01
C VAL A 22 -9.92 13.04 5.21
N LYS A 23 -10.20 12.64 6.46
CA LYS A 23 -10.47 11.23 6.77
C LYS A 23 -11.69 10.72 6.01
N LEU A 24 -12.71 11.56 5.89
CA LEU A 24 -13.92 11.23 5.15
C LEU A 24 -13.66 11.03 3.64
N ALA A 25 -12.81 11.85 3.03
CA ALA A 25 -12.41 11.71 1.63
C ALA A 25 -11.63 10.42 1.39
N ALA A 26 -10.59 10.16 2.19
CA ALA A 26 -9.77 8.96 2.11
C ALA A 26 -10.60 7.68 2.26
N LEU A 27 -11.44 7.60 3.30
CA LEU A 27 -12.25 6.41 3.56
C LEU A 27 -13.37 6.20 2.52
N ARG A 28 -13.88 7.26 1.89
CA ARG A 28 -14.82 7.13 0.77
C ARG A 28 -14.13 6.53 -0.46
N ALA A 29 -12.90 6.93 -0.74
CA ALA A 29 -12.12 6.32 -1.81
C ALA A 29 -11.92 4.82 -1.57
N VAL A 30 -11.59 4.42 -0.34
CA VAL A 30 -11.50 3.00 0.05
C VAL A 30 -12.82 2.27 -0.16
N LYS A 31 -13.94 2.82 0.34
CA LYS A 31 -15.26 2.21 0.18
C LYS A 31 -15.63 2.04 -1.30
N SER A 32 -15.38 3.05 -2.12
CA SER A 32 -15.63 2.98 -3.57
C SER A 32 -14.77 1.92 -4.25
N ALA A 33 -13.49 1.81 -3.88
CA ALA A 33 -12.60 0.79 -4.42
C ALA A 33 -13.00 -0.62 -3.99
N PHE A 34 -13.48 -0.79 -2.75
CA PHE A 34 -14.06 -2.06 -2.29
C PHE A 34 -15.30 -2.44 -3.09
N LEU A 35 -16.23 -1.50 -3.30
CA LEU A 35 -17.39 -1.75 -4.14
C LEU A 35 -17.00 -2.14 -5.57
N LEU A 36 -16.01 -1.46 -6.15
CA LEU A 36 -15.50 -1.79 -7.48
C LEU A 36 -14.90 -3.21 -7.53
N GLU A 37 -14.11 -3.59 -6.52
CA GLU A 37 -13.54 -4.94 -6.45
C GLU A 37 -14.63 -6.02 -6.45
N LYS A 38 -15.72 -5.77 -5.71
CA LYS A 38 -16.87 -6.69 -5.64
C LYS A 38 -17.62 -6.87 -6.96
N THR A 39 -17.45 -5.95 -7.90
CA THR A 39 -18.09 -6.03 -9.23
C THR A 39 -17.27 -6.82 -10.24
N LYS A 40 -16.03 -7.22 -9.91
CA LYS A 40 -15.20 -7.99 -10.83
C LYS A 40 -15.79 -9.36 -11.09
N GLU A 41 -15.65 -9.82 -12.34
CA GLU A 41 -16.06 -11.15 -12.74
C GLU A 41 -15.37 -12.22 -11.87
N GLY A 42 -16.14 -13.18 -11.38
CA GLY A 42 -15.65 -14.23 -10.47
C GLY A 42 -15.50 -13.81 -9.01
N PHE A 43 -15.76 -12.56 -8.64
CA PHE A 43 -15.81 -12.16 -7.24
C PHE A 43 -17.06 -12.72 -6.56
N SER A 44 -16.89 -13.33 -5.39
CA SER A 44 -18.01 -13.76 -4.53
C SER A 44 -17.67 -13.57 -3.07
N GLY A 45 -18.66 -13.16 -2.28
CA GLY A 45 -18.52 -13.01 -0.83
C GLY A 45 -17.95 -11.66 -0.38
N ASN A 46 -17.06 -11.70 0.61
CA ASN A 46 -16.51 -10.54 1.30
C ASN A 46 -15.07 -10.27 0.86
N ILE A 47 -14.63 -9.02 1.01
CA ILE A 47 -13.24 -8.66 0.76
C ILE A 47 -12.40 -9.22 1.91
N SER A 48 -11.46 -10.10 1.59
CA SER A 48 -10.48 -10.56 2.58
C SER A 48 -9.58 -9.42 3.04
N ASP A 49 -9.04 -9.49 4.26
CA ASP A 49 -8.12 -8.44 4.76
C ASP A 49 -6.90 -8.27 3.87
N ASP A 50 -6.41 -9.35 3.27
CA ASP A 50 -5.34 -9.31 2.27
C ASP A 50 -5.70 -8.47 1.05
N GLN A 51 -6.89 -8.69 0.48
CA GLN A 51 -7.38 -7.89 -0.65
C GLN A 51 -7.63 -6.44 -0.24
N ALA A 52 -8.17 -6.22 0.96
CA ALA A 52 -8.40 -4.89 1.51
C ALA A 52 -7.07 -4.12 1.63
N GLN A 53 -6.04 -4.74 2.20
CA GLN A 53 -4.69 -4.15 2.30
C GLN A 53 -4.09 -3.87 0.93
N GLN A 54 -4.26 -4.76 -0.06
CA GLN A 54 -3.77 -4.51 -1.42
C GLN A 54 -4.46 -3.30 -2.06
N ILE A 55 -5.78 -3.18 -1.91
CA ILE A 55 -6.54 -2.04 -2.43
C ILE A 55 -6.12 -0.75 -1.73
N ILE A 56 -6.03 -0.76 -0.40
CA ILE A 56 -5.62 0.42 0.39
C ILE A 56 -4.18 0.80 0.09
N SER A 57 -3.26 -0.15 -0.06
CA SER A 57 -1.86 0.09 -0.42
C SER A 57 -1.75 0.76 -1.80
N LYS A 58 -2.57 0.33 -2.77
CA LYS A 58 -2.66 1.00 -4.08
C LYS A 58 -3.17 2.44 -3.95
N LEU A 59 -4.21 2.68 -3.16
CA LEU A 59 -4.73 4.03 -2.94
C LEU A 59 -3.71 4.93 -2.23
N HIS A 60 -3.05 4.41 -1.19
CA HIS A 60 -1.96 5.09 -0.48
C HIS A 60 -0.85 5.52 -1.44
N LYS A 61 -0.40 4.61 -2.31
CA LYS A 61 0.59 4.93 -3.34
C LYS A 61 0.13 6.06 -4.27
N GLN A 62 -1.11 6.02 -4.76
CA GLN A 62 -1.65 7.08 -5.61
C GLN A 62 -1.62 8.45 -4.92
N ARG A 63 -1.86 8.50 -3.61
CA ARG A 63 -1.73 9.72 -2.80
C ARG A 63 -0.29 10.18 -2.67
N MET A 64 0.65 9.28 -2.39
CA MET A 64 2.09 9.61 -2.32
C MET A 64 2.65 10.09 -3.66
N ASP A 65 2.25 9.45 -4.77
CA ASP A 65 2.64 9.86 -6.12
C ASP A 65 2.09 11.27 -6.44
N ALA A 66 0.82 11.53 -6.12
CA ALA A 66 0.21 12.85 -6.29
C ALA A 66 0.85 13.93 -5.40
N TYR A 67 1.16 13.59 -4.15
CA TYR A 67 1.92 14.44 -3.23
C TYR A 67 3.24 14.90 -3.86
N GLN A 68 4.05 13.95 -4.37
CA GLN A 68 5.33 14.29 -4.98
C GLN A 68 5.15 15.21 -6.20
N ILE A 69 4.16 14.92 -7.05
CA ILE A 69 3.84 15.76 -8.21
C ILE A 69 3.50 17.20 -7.78
N TYR A 70 2.70 17.37 -6.74
CA TYR A 70 2.33 18.70 -6.25
C TYR A 70 3.48 19.43 -5.57
N VAL A 71 4.34 18.73 -4.83
CA VAL A 71 5.58 19.30 -4.27
C VAL A 71 6.47 19.81 -5.39
N ASP A 72 6.70 19.02 -6.44
CA ASP A 72 7.53 19.39 -7.59
C ASP A 72 6.95 20.60 -8.35
N GLN A 73 5.62 20.74 -8.35
CA GLN A 73 4.91 21.89 -8.93
C GLN A 73 4.77 23.08 -7.97
N LYS A 74 5.33 23.02 -6.75
CA LYS A 74 5.21 24.05 -5.70
C LYS A 74 3.75 24.36 -5.32
N ARG A 75 2.88 23.35 -5.37
CA ARG A 75 1.47 23.39 -4.96
C ARG A 75 1.30 22.77 -3.59
N GLU A 76 1.87 23.40 -2.57
CA GLU A 76 1.87 22.90 -1.19
C GLU A 76 0.45 22.69 -0.63
N ASP A 77 -0.51 23.51 -1.06
CA ASP A 77 -1.92 23.38 -0.71
C ASP A 77 -2.48 21.99 -1.08
N LEU A 78 -2.19 21.54 -2.31
CA LEU A 78 -2.64 20.25 -2.80
C LEU A 78 -1.78 19.10 -2.27
N ALA A 79 -0.47 19.32 -2.13
CA ALA A 79 0.43 18.34 -1.54
C ALA A 79 -0.01 17.96 -0.12
N ASN A 80 -0.32 18.96 0.71
CA ASN A 80 -0.78 18.74 2.08
C ASN A 80 -2.06 17.89 2.14
N GLU A 81 -3.01 18.12 1.25
CA GLU A 81 -4.23 17.30 1.19
C GLU A 81 -3.92 15.83 0.85
N GLU A 82 -3.03 15.57 -0.11
CA GLU A 82 -2.67 14.21 -0.52
C GLU A 82 -1.92 13.45 0.58
N ILE A 83 -0.95 14.09 1.25
CA ILE A 83 -0.20 13.44 2.34
C ILE A 83 -1.07 13.19 3.57
N GLU A 84 -1.98 14.11 3.91
CA GLU A 84 -2.92 13.89 5.01
C GLU A 84 -3.87 12.72 4.71
N GLN A 85 -4.36 12.59 3.48
CA GLN A 85 -5.13 11.41 3.07
C GLN A 85 -4.29 10.13 3.08
N ALA A 86 -3.03 10.17 2.63
CA ALA A 86 -2.12 9.02 2.70
C ALA A 86 -1.96 8.52 4.14
N ASN A 87 -1.71 9.43 5.09
CA ASN A 87 -1.56 9.11 6.51
C ASN A 87 -2.81 8.43 7.10
N VAL A 88 -4.01 8.82 6.66
CA VAL A 88 -5.25 8.14 7.07
C VAL A 88 -5.29 6.70 6.57
N LEU A 89 -4.85 6.46 5.33
CA LEU A 89 -4.83 5.12 4.73
C LEU A 89 -3.77 4.22 5.37
N GLU A 90 -2.64 4.79 5.77
CA GLU A 90 -1.51 4.06 6.36
C GLU A 90 -1.89 3.32 7.66
N ILE A 91 -2.87 3.84 8.42
CA ILE A 91 -3.38 3.22 9.65
C ILE A 91 -3.94 1.80 9.41
N TYR A 92 -4.41 1.51 8.20
CA TYR A 92 -4.97 0.20 7.82
C TYR A 92 -3.94 -0.75 7.18
N LEU A 93 -2.71 -0.29 7.01
CA LEU A 93 -1.63 -1.06 6.40
C LEU A 93 -0.67 -1.58 7.48
N PRO A 94 0.03 -2.69 7.21
CA PRO A 94 1.25 -3.01 7.94
C PRO A 94 2.23 -1.83 7.88
N LYS A 95 3.10 -1.70 8.89
CA LYS A 95 4.18 -0.70 8.88
C LYS A 95 4.91 -0.74 7.54
N GLN A 96 4.86 0.37 6.81
CA GLN A 96 5.58 0.50 5.55
C GLN A 96 7.08 0.57 5.82
N LEU A 97 7.86 -0.13 5.00
CA LEU A 97 9.31 -0.04 5.02
C LEU A 97 9.74 1.16 4.18
N SER A 98 10.67 1.95 4.71
CA SER A 98 11.43 2.89 3.88
C SER A 98 12.20 2.16 2.79
N GLU A 99 12.64 2.87 1.76
CA GLU A 99 13.46 2.28 0.69
C GLU A 99 14.77 1.66 1.24
N GLU A 100 15.37 2.29 2.25
CA GLU A 100 16.56 1.78 2.94
C GLU A 100 16.28 0.49 3.72
N GLU A 101 15.21 0.46 4.52
CA GLU A 101 14.79 -0.74 5.26
C GLU A 101 14.42 -1.87 4.30
N LEU A 102 13.71 -1.55 3.22
CA LEU A 102 13.34 -2.50 2.18
C LEU A 102 14.58 -3.09 1.50
N THR A 103 15.55 -2.25 1.14
CA THR A 103 16.81 -2.68 0.54
C THR A 103 17.58 -3.62 1.47
N LYS A 104 17.61 -3.30 2.77
CA LYS A 104 18.25 -4.15 3.78
C LYS A 104 17.57 -5.51 3.91
N GLU A 105 16.23 -5.54 3.97
CA GLU A 105 15.47 -6.80 4.02
C GLU A 105 15.67 -7.65 2.75
N LEU A 106 15.71 -7.01 1.58
CA LEU A 106 15.96 -7.73 0.32
C LEU A 106 17.36 -8.32 0.26
N LYS A 107 18.40 -7.62 0.72
CA LYS A 107 19.75 -8.18 0.87
C LYS A 107 19.76 -9.39 1.79
N ASN A 108 19.12 -9.30 2.96
CA ASN A 108 19.01 -10.44 3.88
C ASN A 108 18.32 -11.64 3.21
N ILE A 109 17.28 -11.40 2.41
CA ILE A 109 16.58 -12.46 1.67
C ILE A 109 17.52 -13.10 0.64
N ILE A 110 18.23 -12.30 -0.15
CA ILE A 110 19.20 -12.75 -1.16
C ILE A 110 20.28 -13.62 -0.50
N ASP A 111 20.90 -13.12 0.58
CA ASP A 111 21.94 -13.82 1.33
C ASP A 111 21.42 -15.14 1.90
N SER A 112 20.22 -15.13 2.50
CA SER A 112 19.60 -16.34 3.08
C SER A 112 19.26 -17.43 2.05
N LEU A 113 19.15 -17.05 0.77
CA LEU A 113 18.87 -17.96 -0.34
C LEU A 113 20.15 -18.37 -1.09
N GLY A 114 21.30 -17.76 -0.76
CA GLY A 114 22.52 -17.88 -1.52
C GLY A 114 22.33 -17.45 -2.98
N ALA A 115 21.46 -16.48 -3.22
CA ALA A 115 21.20 -15.96 -4.55
C ALA A 115 22.32 -14.98 -4.95
N SER A 116 22.80 -15.07 -6.19
CA SER A 116 23.94 -14.26 -6.63
C SER A 116 23.82 -13.70 -8.04
N SER A 117 22.73 -14.00 -8.74
CA SER A 117 22.52 -13.47 -10.09
C SER A 117 21.04 -13.39 -10.45
N MET A 118 20.77 -12.74 -11.58
CA MET A 118 19.43 -12.64 -12.17
C MET A 118 18.74 -14.00 -12.41
N SER A 119 19.46 -15.12 -12.47
CA SER A 119 18.82 -16.44 -12.57
C SER A 119 18.03 -16.81 -11.30
N ASP A 120 18.39 -16.23 -10.15
CA ASP A 120 17.74 -16.48 -8.86
C ASP A 120 16.52 -15.59 -8.60
N ILE A 121 16.24 -14.63 -9.49
CA ILE A 121 15.22 -13.60 -9.26
C ILE A 121 13.86 -14.18 -8.91
N GLY A 122 13.44 -15.27 -9.55
CA GLY A 122 12.13 -15.89 -9.27
C GLY A 122 12.04 -16.42 -7.84
N ARG A 123 13.13 -17.02 -7.34
CA ARG A 123 13.22 -17.56 -5.97
C ARG A 123 13.25 -16.44 -4.93
N VAL A 124 14.03 -15.39 -5.17
CA VAL A 124 14.12 -14.22 -4.30
C VAL A 124 12.77 -13.49 -4.26
N MET A 125 12.15 -13.24 -5.41
CA MET A 125 10.83 -12.60 -5.51
C MET A 125 9.75 -13.41 -4.79
N GLY A 126 9.74 -14.74 -4.92
CA GLY A 126 8.76 -15.58 -4.23
C GLY A 126 8.84 -15.41 -2.70
N LYS A 127 10.04 -15.40 -2.13
CA LYS A 127 10.25 -15.20 -0.69
C LYS A 127 9.95 -13.75 -0.26
N ALA A 128 10.41 -12.77 -1.03
CA ALA A 128 10.19 -11.35 -0.76
C ALA A 128 8.72 -10.97 -0.78
N MET A 129 7.97 -11.39 -1.81
CA MET A 129 6.54 -11.09 -1.92
C MET A 129 5.71 -11.72 -0.78
N GLY A 130 6.18 -12.83 -0.20
CA GLY A 130 5.57 -13.42 0.99
C GLY A 130 5.88 -12.65 2.28
N LEU A 131 7.16 -12.34 2.54
CA LEU A 131 7.61 -11.70 3.79
C LEU A 131 7.28 -10.20 3.88
N LEU A 132 7.28 -9.53 2.73
CA LEU A 132 7.12 -8.09 2.60
C LEU A 132 5.71 -7.70 2.12
N LYS A 133 4.79 -8.68 2.08
CA LYS A 133 3.40 -8.45 1.67
C LYS A 133 2.78 -7.32 2.49
N GLY A 134 2.29 -6.30 1.78
CA GLY A 134 1.65 -5.13 2.39
C GLY A 134 2.58 -4.19 3.14
N LYS A 135 3.88 -4.48 3.25
CA LYS A 135 4.90 -3.61 3.88
C LYS A 135 5.67 -2.76 2.88
N ALA A 136 5.64 -3.15 1.62
CA ALA A 136 6.21 -2.40 0.51
C ALA A 136 5.45 -2.70 -0.78
N ASP A 137 5.53 -1.77 -1.72
CA ASP A 137 4.94 -1.93 -3.05
C ASP A 137 5.68 -3.03 -3.85
N GLY A 138 4.91 -3.92 -4.49
CA GLY A 138 5.47 -5.05 -5.24
C GLY A 138 6.33 -4.64 -6.44
N SER A 139 6.03 -3.49 -7.08
CA SER A 139 6.87 -2.97 -8.16
C SER A 139 8.19 -2.41 -7.63
N LEU A 140 8.20 -1.79 -6.44
CA LEU A 140 9.41 -1.35 -5.76
C LEU A 140 10.27 -2.55 -5.30
N ILE A 141 9.64 -3.56 -4.69
CA ILE A 141 10.29 -4.85 -4.35
C ILE A 141 10.98 -5.42 -5.60
N SER A 142 10.26 -5.48 -6.73
CA SER A 142 10.80 -6.02 -7.97
C SER A 142 11.96 -5.18 -8.52
N LYS A 143 11.85 -3.86 -8.50
CA LYS A 143 12.88 -2.94 -8.98
C LYS A 143 14.18 -3.14 -8.18
N ILE A 144 14.11 -3.00 -6.86
CA ILE A 144 15.30 -3.10 -5.99
C ILE A 144 15.90 -4.50 -6.05
N THR A 145 15.08 -5.55 -6.09
CA THR A 145 15.58 -6.93 -6.21
C THR A 145 16.39 -7.13 -7.50
N LYS A 146 15.94 -6.55 -8.63
CA LYS A 146 16.69 -6.60 -9.89
C LYS A 146 18.01 -5.85 -9.77
N GLU A 147 17.99 -4.65 -9.18
CA GLU A 147 19.19 -3.84 -8.96
C GLU A 147 20.22 -4.55 -8.07
N LEU A 148 19.79 -5.31 -7.05
CA LEU A 148 20.66 -6.05 -6.15
C LEU A 148 21.26 -7.34 -6.75
N LEU A 149 20.64 -7.92 -7.78
CA LEU A 149 21.06 -9.17 -8.43
C LEU A 149 21.72 -8.96 -9.81
N SER A 150 21.81 -7.71 -10.26
CA SER A 150 22.44 -7.31 -11.52
C SER A 150 23.96 -7.25 -11.41
#